data_AF-A0A6V8ER34-F1
#
_entry.id   AF-A0A6V8ER34-F1
#
_cell.length_a   1.000
_cell.length_b   1.000
_cell.length_c   1.000
_cell.angle_alpha   90.00
_cell.angle_beta   90.00
_cell.angle_gamma   90.00
#
_symmetry.space_group_name_H-M   'P 1'
#
loop_
_entity.id
_entity.type
_entity.pdbx_description
1 polymer ?
#
loop_
_entity_poly.entity_id
_entity_poly.type
_entity_poly.pdbx_seq_one_letter_code
_entity_poly.pdbx_strand_id
1 'polypeptide(L)'
;MEEDGQDHDPVEDDVLRQKEFRRGGGIDLGQFMIQEPEDEAIVEVSALDKETDEAVGEIASLFSSEGEQTDEAGAIKRDGTVNEAAAADSVTDMAVHGERRLGYGLLAGMVLVWSVLGWVVGTALPPFLGGPLLIIMGLSGLWAGEKWIPNPTMHLLGVTWVIISMKILYGFALDVHHWGWLDASPLGADLSLGIFLLVLIGFNILIAQRHDDDAIAAQATLVLLALGSAAGALYDELGVAGMILLGTLSMHGLALHRKSGNLASLGIAVSYLWIGLHAFSNDWTIVNIKIVSF
;
A
#
# COMPACT_ATOMS: atom_id res chain seq x y z
N MET A 1 13.22 -82.80 -4.25
CA MET A 1 12.54 -82.06 -5.34
C MET A 1 11.87 -80.90 -4.63
N GLU A 2 12.63 -79.82 -4.39
CA GLU A 2 12.80 -78.60 -5.22
C GLU A 2 11.93 -77.49 -4.59
N GLU A 3 12.58 -76.57 -3.85
CA GLU A 3 12.86 -75.14 -4.19
C GLU A 3 11.61 -74.24 -4.11
N ASP A 4 11.47 -73.42 -3.06
CA ASP A 4 11.96 -72.03 -2.87
C ASP A 4 10.94 -70.99 -3.36
N GLY A 5 10.70 -69.91 -2.58
CA GLY A 5 9.75 -68.87 -3.00
C GLY A 5 9.17 -67.93 -1.93
N GLN A 6 10.04 -67.12 -1.33
CA GLN A 6 9.85 -65.70 -0.96
C GLN A 6 8.70 -65.28 -0.02
N ASP A 7 9.09 -64.98 1.22
CA ASP A 7 8.45 -64.02 2.11
C ASP A 7 8.51 -62.62 1.46
N HIS A 8 7.36 -62.02 1.16
CA HIS A 8 7.27 -60.64 0.68
C HIS A 8 7.21 -59.71 1.89
N ASP A 9 8.31 -59.02 2.19
CA ASP A 9 8.32 -57.84 3.04
C ASP A 9 7.36 -56.77 2.46
N PRO A 10 6.55 -56.08 3.27
CA PRO A 10 5.74 -54.97 2.79
C PRO A 10 6.68 -53.80 2.50
N VAL A 11 6.93 -53.53 1.22
CA VAL A 11 7.60 -52.31 0.77
C VAL A 11 6.68 -51.13 1.13
N GLU A 12 6.92 -50.54 2.30
CA GLU A 12 6.31 -49.27 2.68
C GLU A 12 6.68 -48.21 1.65
N ASP A 13 5.65 -47.61 1.07
CA ASP A 13 5.71 -46.68 -0.05
C ASP A 13 6.37 -45.35 0.37
N ASP A 14 7.65 -45.19 0.05
CA ASP A 14 8.44 -43.97 0.30
C ASP A 14 7.77 -42.68 -0.26
N VAL A 15 6.87 -42.83 -1.25
CA VAL A 15 6.13 -41.71 -1.84
C VAL A 15 5.03 -41.20 -0.89
N LEU A 16 4.44 -42.06 -0.06
CA LEU A 16 3.48 -41.66 0.97
C LEU A 16 4.19 -40.93 2.13
N ARG A 17 5.40 -41.38 2.50
CA ARG A 17 6.22 -40.72 3.54
C ARG A 17 6.61 -39.29 3.14
N GLN A 18 6.94 -39.05 1.87
CA GLN A 18 7.19 -37.68 1.37
C GLN A 18 5.95 -36.79 1.38
N LYS A 19 4.76 -37.35 1.16
CA LYS A 19 3.49 -36.59 1.19
C LYS A 19 3.06 -36.21 2.59
N GLU A 20 3.29 -37.06 3.59
CA GLU A 20 3.04 -36.73 5.00
C GLU A 20 4.04 -35.71 5.54
N PHE A 21 5.31 -35.78 5.14
CA PHE A 21 6.32 -34.79 5.53
C PHE A 21 6.02 -33.37 5.00
N ARG A 22 5.31 -33.26 3.87
CA ARG A 22 4.85 -31.97 3.32
C ARG A 22 3.57 -31.42 3.96
N ARG A 23 2.90 -32.17 4.84
CA ARG A 23 1.56 -31.81 5.35
C ARG A 23 1.45 -31.54 6.86
N GLY A 24 2.53 -31.70 7.63
CA GLY A 24 2.49 -31.48 9.07
C GLY A 24 3.65 -30.63 9.56
N GLY A 25 3.37 -29.37 9.90
CA GLY A 25 4.31 -28.50 10.61
C GLY A 25 4.38 -27.12 9.98
N GLY A 26 3.56 -26.19 10.49
CA GLY A 26 3.73 -24.77 10.20
C GLY A 26 5.14 -24.36 10.57
N ILE A 27 5.90 -23.90 9.58
CA ILE A 27 7.21 -23.31 9.76
C ILE A 27 7.01 -22.04 10.59
N ASP A 28 7.60 -22.01 11.78
CA ASP A 28 7.63 -20.82 12.63
C ASP A 28 8.62 -19.81 12.03
N LEU A 29 8.07 -18.81 11.33
CA LEU A 29 8.83 -17.72 10.71
C LEU A 29 9.35 -16.70 11.74
N GLY A 30 9.06 -16.89 13.04
CA GLY A 30 9.54 -16.02 14.12
C GLY A 30 11.06 -15.97 14.26
N GLN A 31 11.78 -17.01 13.82
CA GLN A 31 13.25 -17.04 13.84
C GLN A 31 13.90 -16.28 12.65
N PHE A 32 13.13 -15.92 11.62
CA PHE A 32 13.59 -15.15 10.46
C PHE A 32 13.26 -13.65 10.52
N MET A 33 12.50 -13.21 11.54
CA MET A 33 12.32 -11.79 11.81
C MET A 33 13.55 -11.27 12.55
N ILE A 34 14.47 -10.67 11.79
CA ILE A 34 15.53 -9.83 12.34
C ILE A 34 14.84 -8.73 13.16
N GLN A 35 15.04 -8.74 14.47
CA GLN A 35 14.81 -7.56 15.30
C GLN A 35 15.83 -6.52 14.82
N GLU A 36 15.36 -5.36 14.36
CA GLU A 36 16.24 -4.19 14.18
C GLU A 36 17.02 -4.00 15.49
N PRO A 37 18.36 -4.12 15.50
CA PRO A 37 19.11 -3.71 16.66
C PRO A 37 18.91 -2.21 16.84
N GLU A 38 18.59 -1.80 18.07
CA GLU A 38 18.65 -0.40 18.47
C GLU A 38 20.03 0.16 18.06
N ASP A 39 20.04 1.34 17.42
CA ASP A 39 21.23 2.07 17.01
C ASP A 39 22.14 2.37 18.21
N GLU A 40 23.01 1.43 18.57
CA GLU A 40 24.24 1.75 19.29
C GLU A 40 25.27 2.24 18.28
N ALA A 41 25.63 3.52 18.38
CA ALA A 41 26.60 4.19 17.53
C ALA A 41 27.94 3.44 17.51
N ILE A 42 28.22 2.73 16.42
CA ILE A 42 29.51 2.10 16.17
C ILE A 42 30.45 3.16 15.60
N VAL A 43 31.53 3.42 16.34
CA VAL A 43 32.64 4.28 15.93
C VAL A 43 33.28 3.72 14.66
N GLU A 44 33.26 4.52 13.60
CA GLU A 44 33.89 4.25 12.31
C GLU A 44 35.41 4.03 12.49
N VAL A 45 35.86 2.78 12.41
CA VAL A 45 37.28 2.48 12.18
C VAL A 45 37.44 2.33 10.67
N SER A 46 38.01 3.38 10.07
CA SER A 46 38.42 3.46 8.67
C SER A 46 39.19 2.20 8.23
N ALA A 47 38.51 1.29 7.54
CA ALA A 47 39.15 0.24 6.75
C ALA A 47 39.71 0.88 5.48
N LEU A 48 40.98 0.58 5.17
CA LEU A 48 41.68 1.06 3.99
C LEU A 48 40.92 0.69 2.71
N ASP A 49 40.56 1.71 1.93
CA ASP A 49 39.98 1.59 0.59
C ASP A 49 40.87 0.72 -0.30
N LYS A 50 40.31 -0.39 -0.81
CA LYS A 50 40.86 -1.08 -1.98
C LYS A 50 40.33 -0.37 -3.21
N GLU A 51 41.22 0.30 -3.93
CA GLU A 51 40.94 0.97 -5.19
C GLU A 51 40.34 -0.04 -6.19
N THR A 52 39.04 0.08 -6.46
CA THR A 52 38.30 -0.82 -7.36
C THR A 52 37.94 -0.03 -8.63
N ASP A 53 38.38 -0.52 -9.79
CA ASP A 53 38.10 0.13 -11.08
C ASP A 53 36.63 -0.10 -11.48
N GLU A 54 35.82 0.96 -11.42
CA GLU A 54 34.38 0.96 -11.74
C GLU A 54 34.07 0.52 -13.19
N ALA A 55 35.04 0.55 -14.11
CA ALA A 55 34.84 0.17 -15.50
C ALA A 55 35.02 -1.34 -15.76
N VAL A 56 35.74 -2.05 -14.90
CA VAL A 56 36.10 -3.47 -15.10
C VAL A 56 35.25 -4.41 -14.24
N GLY A 57 34.69 -3.90 -13.13
CA GLY A 57 33.99 -4.74 -12.15
C GLY A 57 34.93 -5.71 -11.44
N GLU A 58 34.41 -6.42 -10.44
CA GLU A 58 35.19 -7.40 -9.67
C GLU A 58 35.46 -8.64 -10.53
N ILE A 59 36.70 -8.75 -11.02
CA ILE A 59 37.16 -9.96 -11.69
C ILE A 59 37.34 -11.05 -10.64
N ALA A 60 36.37 -11.97 -10.56
CA ALA A 60 36.48 -13.17 -9.75
C ALA A 60 37.76 -13.93 -10.14
N SER A 61 38.76 -13.87 -9.25
CA SER A 61 40.03 -14.55 -9.45
C SER A 61 39.80 -16.06 -9.29
N LEU A 62 39.53 -16.75 -10.41
CA LEU A 62 39.31 -18.20 -10.46
C LEU A 62 40.49 -19.04 -9.93
N PHE A 63 41.62 -18.40 -9.57
CA PHE A 63 42.84 -19.04 -9.09
C PHE A 63 43.54 -18.24 -7.98
N SER A 64 42.80 -17.68 -7.02
CA SER A 64 43.42 -17.17 -5.79
C SER A 64 43.86 -18.33 -4.88
N SER A 65 45.04 -18.18 -4.27
CA SER A 65 45.60 -19.17 -3.35
C SER A 65 44.68 -19.36 -2.14
N GLU A 66 44.66 -20.56 -1.54
CA GLU A 66 43.79 -21.06 -0.45
C GLU A 66 43.74 -20.20 0.85
N GLY A 67 44.32 -19.00 0.86
CA GLY A 67 44.35 -18.06 1.98
C GLY A 67 43.64 -16.72 1.78
N GLU A 68 43.10 -16.40 0.59
CA GLU A 68 42.52 -15.07 0.30
C GLU A 68 40.97 -15.05 0.17
N GLN A 69 40.28 -16.19 0.17
CA GLN A 69 38.82 -16.31 -0.02
C GLN A 69 38.05 -16.56 1.30
N THR A 70 38.42 -15.90 2.41
CA THR A 70 37.79 -16.18 3.71
C THR A 70 36.49 -15.44 4.00
N ASP A 71 36.15 -14.42 3.20
CA ASP A 71 35.01 -13.52 3.44
C ASP A 71 34.04 -13.43 2.23
N GLU A 72 34.02 -14.43 1.34
CA GLU A 72 32.96 -14.52 0.31
C GLU A 72 31.67 -15.14 0.90
N ALA A 73 30.50 -14.65 0.48
CA ALA A 73 29.20 -15.16 0.93
C ALA A 73 29.05 -16.65 0.58
N GLY A 74 28.81 -17.49 1.60
CA GLY A 74 28.79 -18.95 1.46
C GLY A 74 30.15 -19.65 1.62
N ALA A 75 31.25 -18.92 1.87
CA ALA A 75 32.54 -19.54 2.15
C ALA A 75 32.56 -20.24 3.51
N ILE A 76 32.96 -21.52 3.50
CA ILE A 76 33.09 -22.33 4.72
C ILE A 76 34.46 -22.05 5.34
N LYS A 77 34.47 -21.48 6.54
CA LYS A 77 35.72 -21.22 7.26
C LYS A 77 36.38 -22.53 7.71
N ARG A 78 37.67 -22.44 8.04
CA ARG A 78 38.44 -23.58 8.59
C ARG A 78 37.85 -24.17 9.87
N ASP A 79 37.01 -23.41 10.58
CA ASP A 79 36.28 -23.85 11.78
C ASP A 79 34.92 -24.51 11.47
N GLY A 80 34.54 -24.62 10.19
CA GLY A 80 33.27 -25.17 9.74
C GLY A 80 32.08 -24.23 9.84
N THR A 81 32.27 -22.98 10.26
CA THR A 81 31.22 -21.97 10.33
C THR A 81 31.12 -21.18 9.03
N VAL A 82 29.93 -20.64 8.78
CA VAL A 82 29.63 -19.79 7.62
C VAL A 82 29.10 -18.47 8.17
N ASN A 83 29.77 -17.36 7.83
CA ASN A 83 29.42 -16.03 8.31
C ASN A 83 28.16 -15.47 7.63
N GLU A 84 28.05 -15.68 6.32
CA GLU A 84 26.93 -15.20 5.50
C GLU A 84 26.40 -16.32 4.62
N ALA A 85 25.08 -16.41 4.53
CA ALA A 85 24.43 -17.38 3.66
C ALA A 85 24.84 -17.15 2.20
N ALA A 86 24.99 -18.23 1.43
CA ALA A 86 25.31 -18.15 0.02
C ALA A 86 24.27 -17.30 -0.73
N ALA A 87 24.73 -16.51 -1.71
CA ALA A 87 23.85 -15.68 -2.54
C ALA A 87 22.72 -16.53 -3.15
N ALA A 88 21.50 -16.00 -3.12
CA ALA A 88 20.34 -16.70 -3.67
C ALA A 88 20.55 -16.98 -5.16
N ASP A 89 20.22 -18.21 -5.61
CA ASP A 89 20.29 -18.56 -7.02
C ASP A 89 19.40 -17.62 -7.84
N SER A 90 19.94 -17.12 -8.95
CA SER A 90 19.26 -16.26 -9.92
C SER A 90 17.87 -16.76 -10.32
N VAL A 91 17.66 -18.08 -10.42
CA VAL A 91 16.35 -18.67 -10.75
C VAL A 91 15.36 -18.50 -9.60
N THR A 92 15.83 -18.70 -8.37
CA THR A 92 15.02 -18.51 -7.15
C THR A 92 14.68 -17.05 -6.97
N ASP A 93 15.64 -16.15 -7.17
CA ASP A 93 15.42 -14.71 -7.06
C ASP A 93 14.44 -14.20 -8.13
N MET A 94 14.60 -14.66 -9.38
CA MET A 94 13.68 -14.33 -10.47
C MET A 94 12.25 -14.87 -10.22
N ALA A 95 12.13 -16.06 -9.63
CA ALA A 95 10.84 -16.63 -9.26
C ALA A 95 10.14 -15.83 -8.15
N VAL A 96 10.85 -15.46 -7.10
CA VAL A 96 10.33 -14.64 -6.00
C VAL A 96 9.89 -13.26 -6.48
N HIS A 97 10.70 -12.61 -7.31
CA HIS A 97 10.34 -11.34 -7.94
C HIS A 97 9.14 -11.47 -8.88
N GLY A 98 9.05 -12.57 -9.63
CA GLY A 98 7.92 -12.88 -10.51
C GLY A 98 6.60 -13.02 -9.74
N GLU A 99 6.59 -13.79 -8.65
CA GLU A 99 5.42 -13.95 -7.78
C GLU A 99 4.96 -12.63 -7.18
N ARG A 100 5.90 -11.84 -6.65
CA ARG A 100 5.59 -10.53 -6.06
C ARG A 100 5.00 -9.57 -7.08
N ARG A 101 5.55 -9.54 -8.31
CA ARG A 101 5.04 -8.70 -9.40
C ARG A 101 3.65 -9.14 -9.88
N LEU A 102 3.40 -10.45 -9.95
CA LEU A 102 2.07 -10.99 -10.23
C LEU A 102 1.07 -10.59 -9.13
N GLY A 103 1.47 -10.65 -7.86
CA GLY A 103 0.66 -10.20 -6.72
C GLY A 103 0.25 -8.74 -6.84
N TYR A 104 1.17 -7.83 -7.15
CA TYR A 104 0.86 -6.42 -7.37
C TYR A 104 -0.02 -6.20 -8.62
N GLY A 105 0.21 -6.96 -9.69
CA GLY A 105 -0.63 -6.92 -10.90
C GLY A 105 -2.07 -7.32 -10.62
N LEU A 106 -2.28 -8.39 -9.84
CA LEU A 106 -3.60 -8.84 -9.42
C LEU A 106 -4.30 -7.80 -8.53
N LEU A 107 -3.57 -7.18 -7.61
CA LEU A 107 -4.11 -6.11 -6.76
C LEU A 107 -4.57 -4.91 -7.60
N ALA A 108 -3.76 -4.46 -8.55
CA ALA A 108 -4.14 -3.38 -9.46
C ALA A 108 -5.38 -3.75 -10.29
N GLY A 109 -5.44 -4.98 -10.81
CA GLY A 109 -6.61 -5.50 -11.51
C GLY A 109 -7.87 -5.50 -10.64
N MET A 110 -7.76 -5.94 -9.39
CA MET A 110 -8.85 -5.92 -8.41
C MET A 110 -9.37 -4.50 -8.18
N VAL A 111 -8.47 -3.53 -7.95
CA VAL A 111 -8.82 -2.12 -7.76
C VAL A 111 -9.57 -1.55 -8.96
N LEU A 112 -9.14 -1.91 -10.18
CA LEU A 112 -9.81 -1.49 -11.41
C LEU A 112 -11.21 -2.08 -11.53
N VAL A 113 -11.35 -3.40 -11.36
CA VAL A 113 -12.65 -4.09 -11.45
C VAL A 113 -13.63 -3.53 -10.42
N TRP A 114 -13.18 -3.36 -9.17
CA TRP A 114 -14.02 -2.83 -8.10
C TRP A 114 -14.40 -1.36 -8.31
N SER A 115 -13.47 -0.55 -8.85
CA SER A 115 -13.75 0.84 -9.22
C SER A 115 -14.78 0.95 -10.35
N VAL A 116 -14.65 0.13 -11.39
CA VAL A 116 -15.60 0.09 -12.51
C VAL A 116 -16.97 -0.37 -12.02
N LEU A 117 -17.02 -1.38 -11.14
CA LEU A 117 -18.27 -1.84 -10.57
C LEU A 117 -18.96 -0.73 -9.76
N GLY A 118 -18.22 0.02 -8.94
CA GLY A 118 -18.75 1.17 -8.20
C GLY A 118 -19.34 2.23 -9.13
N TRP A 119 -18.61 2.57 -10.18
CA TRP A 119 -19.07 3.52 -11.19
C TRP A 119 -20.34 3.04 -11.92
N VAL A 120 -20.40 1.76 -12.33
CA VAL A 120 -21.58 1.19 -12.98
C VAL A 120 -22.78 1.17 -12.03
N VAL A 121 -22.59 0.80 -10.78
CA VAL A 121 -23.67 0.79 -9.77
C VAL A 121 -24.21 2.19 -9.53
N GLY A 122 -23.35 3.21 -9.43
CA GLY A 122 -23.77 4.60 -9.23
C GLY A 122 -24.49 5.22 -10.44
N THR A 123 -24.07 4.87 -11.66
CA THR A 123 -24.56 5.52 -12.88
C THR A 123 -25.63 4.75 -13.64
N ALA A 124 -25.62 3.42 -13.60
CA ALA A 124 -26.50 2.57 -14.41
C ALA A 124 -27.74 2.07 -13.65
N LEU A 125 -27.70 2.02 -12.32
CA LEU A 125 -28.83 1.54 -11.51
C LEU A 125 -29.70 2.70 -11.04
N PRO A 126 -31.02 2.47 -10.86
CA PRO A 126 -31.89 3.48 -10.30
C PRO A 126 -31.54 3.75 -8.83
N PRO A 127 -31.81 4.97 -8.31
CA PRO A 127 -31.34 5.40 -6.98
C PRO A 127 -31.73 4.45 -5.83
N PHE A 128 -32.93 3.86 -5.90
CA PHE A 128 -33.44 2.94 -4.88
C PHE A 128 -32.69 1.60 -4.80
N LEU A 129 -31.99 1.20 -5.86
CA LEU A 129 -31.11 0.03 -5.87
C LEU A 129 -29.64 0.43 -5.73
N GLY A 130 -29.21 1.46 -6.47
CA GLY A 130 -27.82 1.92 -6.50
C GLY A 130 -27.35 2.36 -5.12
N GLY A 131 -28.14 3.18 -4.41
CA GLY A 131 -27.75 3.72 -3.10
C GLY A 131 -27.46 2.64 -2.06
N PRO A 132 -28.42 1.75 -1.75
CA PRO A 132 -28.19 0.65 -0.83
C PRO A 132 -27.03 -0.26 -1.26
N LEU A 133 -26.88 -0.53 -2.56
CA LEU A 133 -25.82 -1.39 -3.07
C LEU A 133 -24.43 -0.76 -2.91
N LEU A 134 -24.27 0.54 -3.19
CA LEU A 134 -23.00 1.26 -2.97
C LEU A 134 -22.62 1.28 -1.49
N ILE A 135 -23.59 1.49 -0.60
CA ILE A 135 -23.35 1.44 0.84
C ILE A 135 -22.89 0.03 1.24
N ILE A 136 -23.60 -1.02 0.83
CA ILE A 136 -23.20 -2.40 1.11
C ILE A 136 -21.80 -2.69 0.57
N MET A 137 -21.50 -2.24 -0.65
CA MET A 137 -20.22 -2.47 -1.29
C MET A 137 -19.08 -1.75 -0.56
N GLY A 138 -19.27 -0.46 -0.22
CA GLY A 138 -18.30 0.30 0.57
C GLY A 138 -18.09 -0.29 1.97
N LEU A 139 -19.16 -0.66 2.68
CA LEU A 139 -19.06 -1.26 4.01
C LEU A 139 -18.41 -2.65 3.97
N SER A 140 -18.72 -3.46 2.95
CA SER A 140 -18.12 -4.78 2.78
C SER A 140 -16.61 -4.70 2.57
N GLY A 141 -16.14 -3.70 1.84
CA GLY A 141 -14.72 -3.49 1.64
C GLY A 141 -14.03 -2.91 2.89
N LEU A 142 -14.68 -2.04 3.66
CA LEU A 142 -14.16 -1.64 4.97
C LEU A 142 -14.06 -2.82 5.94
N TRP A 143 -15.05 -3.71 5.92
CA TRP A 143 -15.01 -4.93 6.72
C TRP A 143 -13.86 -5.86 6.31
N ALA A 144 -13.61 -6.02 5.01
CA ALA A 144 -12.45 -6.77 4.52
C ALA A 144 -11.13 -6.11 4.94
N GLY A 145 -11.04 -4.78 4.82
CA GLY A 145 -9.90 -3.98 5.28
C GLY A 145 -9.60 -4.20 6.76
N GLU A 146 -10.62 -4.05 7.61
CA GLU A 146 -10.52 -4.29 9.05
C GLU A 146 -9.98 -5.68 9.38
N LYS A 147 -10.42 -6.69 8.63
CA LYS A 147 -10.03 -8.06 8.89
C LYS A 147 -8.59 -8.35 8.50
N TRP A 148 -8.04 -7.64 7.51
CA TRP A 148 -6.76 -7.97 6.90
C TRP A 148 -5.61 -7.05 7.29
N ILE A 149 -5.87 -5.79 7.64
CA ILE A 149 -4.85 -4.84 8.13
C ILE A 149 -4.03 -5.39 9.31
N PRO A 150 -4.61 -6.11 10.30
CA PRO A 150 -3.83 -6.64 11.43
C PRO A 150 -2.83 -7.74 11.07
N ASN A 151 -2.93 -8.35 9.88
CA ASN A 151 -2.01 -9.40 9.46
C ASN A 151 -0.92 -8.80 8.54
N PRO A 152 0.38 -8.83 8.93
CA PRO A 152 1.47 -8.23 8.15
C PRO A 152 1.53 -8.67 6.68
N THR A 153 1.23 -9.95 6.41
CA THR A 153 1.25 -10.50 5.04
C THR A 153 0.12 -9.98 4.16
N MET A 154 -1.00 -9.58 4.77
CA MET A 154 -2.21 -9.10 4.09
C MET A 154 -2.45 -7.61 4.29
N HIS A 155 -1.54 -6.93 4.99
CA HIS A 155 -1.70 -5.54 5.39
C HIS A 155 -1.94 -4.63 4.18
N LEU A 156 -1.11 -4.74 3.14
CA LEU A 156 -1.22 -3.96 1.91
C LEU A 156 -2.54 -4.22 1.16
N LEU A 157 -3.06 -5.45 1.22
CA LEU A 157 -4.36 -5.80 0.66
C LEU A 157 -5.50 -5.19 1.48
N GLY A 158 -5.40 -5.22 2.81
CA GLY A 158 -6.36 -4.59 3.72
C GLY A 158 -6.43 -3.08 3.55
N VAL A 159 -5.29 -2.40 3.49
CA VAL A 159 -5.20 -0.96 3.19
C VAL A 159 -5.83 -0.64 1.84
N THR A 160 -5.56 -1.45 0.82
CA THR A 160 -6.16 -1.29 -0.51
C THR A 160 -7.68 -1.39 -0.46
N TRP A 161 -8.23 -2.35 0.29
CA TRP A 161 -9.66 -2.48 0.50
C TRP A 161 -10.28 -1.27 1.18
N VAL A 162 -9.61 -0.69 2.17
CA VAL A 162 -10.07 0.56 2.79
C VAL A 162 -10.07 1.69 1.77
N ILE A 163 -9.01 1.84 0.98
CA ILE A 163 -8.88 2.91 -0.01
C ILE A 163 -10.01 2.87 -1.04
N ILE A 164 -10.25 1.70 -1.65
CA ILE A 164 -11.30 1.54 -2.66
C ILE A 164 -12.70 1.70 -2.06
N SER A 165 -12.88 1.32 -0.79
CA SER A 165 -14.15 1.49 -0.08
C SER A 165 -14.45 2.96 0.19
N MET A 166 -13.45 3.71 0.68
CA MET A 166 -13.55 5.15 0.85
C MET A 166 -13.85 5.85 -0.48
N LYS A 167 -13.18 5.43 -1.56
CA LYS A 167 -13.48 5.93 -2.92
C LYS A 167 -14.95 5.71 -3.31
N ILE A 168 -15.50 4.52 -3.04
CA ILE A 168 -16.91 4.23 -3.30
C ILE A 168 -17.83 5.10 -2.45
N LEU A 169 -17.51 5.32 -1.17
CA LEU A 169 -18.34 6.16 -0.31
C LEU A 169 -18.30 7.64 -0.72
N TYR A 170 -17.15 8.15 -1.19
CA TYR A 170 -17.08 9.47 -1.81
C TYR A 170 -17.90 9.53 -3.10
N GLY A 171 -17.82 8.49 -3.94
CA GLY A 171 -18.66 8.36 -5.13
C GLY A 171 -20.14 8.35 -4.79
N PHE A 172 -20.54 7.62 -3.75
CA PHE A 172 -21.91 7.59 -3.23
C PHE A 172 -22.39 8.98 -2.81
N ALA A 173 -21.54 9.79 -2.15
CA ALA A 173 -21.91 11.16 -1.80
C ALA A 173 -22.20 12.02 -3.04
N LEU A 174 -21.40 11.87 -4.10
CA LEU A 174 -21.64 12.53 -5.39
C LEU A 174 -22.90 12.01 -6.06
N ASP A 175 -23.16 10.69 -6.02
CA ASP A 175 -24.36 10.08 -6.60
C ASP A 175 -25.64 10.52 -5.87
N VAL A 176 -25.61 10.64 -4.54
CA VAL A 176 -26.71 11.17 -3.73
C VAL A 176 -27.07 12.60 -4.15
N HIS A 177 -26.07 13.44 -4.42
CA HIS A 177 -26.30 14.78 -4.95
C HIS A 177 -26.85 14.74 -6.39
N HIS A 178 -26.26 13.91 -7.27
CA HIS A 178 -26.72 13.75 -8.66
C HIS A 178 -28.17 13.24 -8.75
N TRP A 179 -28.61 12.37 -7.84
CA TRP A 179 -29.99 11.87 -7.79
C TRP A 179 -30.98 12.89 -7.20
N GLY A 180 -30.53 14.09 -6.81
CA GLY A 180 -31.38 15.15 -6.26
C GLY A 180 -31.87 14.87 -4.84
N TRP A 181 -31.28 13.92 -4.11
CA TRP A 181 -31.71 13.60 -2.75
C TRP A 181 -31.40 14.74 -1.76
N LEU A 182 -30.46 15.62 -2.11
CA LEU A 182 -30.07 16.78 -1.31
C LEU A 182 -30.86 18.05 -1.68
N ASP A 183 -31.68 18.03 -2.72
CA ASP A 183 -32.40 19.22 -3.22
C ASP A 183 -33.42 19.75 -2.21
N ALA A 184 -33.98 18.86 -1.39
CA ALA A 184 -34.91 19.21 -0.32
C ALA A 184 -34.22 19.72 0.96
N SER A 185 -32.89 19.79 0.99
CA SER A 185 -32.15 20.20 2.18
C SER A 185 -32.35 21.69 2.48
N PRO A 186 -32.63 22.09 3.75
CA PRO A 186 -32.74 23.48 4.15
C PRO A 186 -31.48 24.32 3.90
N LEU A 187 -30.33 23.67 3.77
CA LEU A 187 -29.02 24.29 3.59
C LEU A 187 -28.64 24.48 2.11
N GLY A 188 -29.44 23.93 1.18
CA GLY A 188 -29.10 23.84 -0.24
C GLY A 188 -28.31 22.57 -0.59
N ALA A 189 -28.46 22.10 -1.83
CA ALA A 189 -27.89 20.84 -2.29
C ALA A 189 -26.34 20.83 -2.24
N ASP A 190 -25.69 21.89 -2.73
CA ASP A 190 -24.23 21.99 -2.84
C ASP A 190 -23.55 22.06 -1.46
N LEU A 191 -24.12 22.86 -0.54
CA LEU A 191 -23.59 22.95 0.83
C LEU A 191 -23.79 21.63 1.58
N SER A 192 -24.92 20.95 1.37
CA SER A 192 -25.19 19.64 1.98
C SER A 192 -24.22 18.58 1.46
N LEU A 193 -23.90 18.59 0.16
CA LEU A 193 -22.86 17.75 -0.43
C LEU A 193 -21.50 18.03 0.22
N GLY A 194 -21.11 19.31 0.31
CA GLY A 194 -19.84 19.71 0.92
C GLY A 194 -19.71 19.22 2.37
N ILE A 195 -20.75 19.40 3.18
CA ILE A 195 -20.80 18.90 4.55
C ILE A 195 -20.71 17.36 4.57
N PHE A 196 -21.44 16.67 3.69
CA PHE A 196 -21.42 15.21 3.65
C PHE A 196 -20.03 14.68 3.28
N LEU A 197 -19.36 15.29 2.30
CA LEU A 197 -17.98 14.95 1.92
C LEU A 197 -17.00 15.25 3.06
N LEU A 198 -17.14 16.37 3.77
CA LEU A 198 -16.33 16.68 4.96
C LEU A 198 -16.50 15.65 6.07
N VAL A 199 -17.73 15.18 6.31
CA VAL A 199 -18.00 14.09 7.27
C VAL A 199 -17.31 12.80 6.84
N LEU A 200 -17.38 12.43 5.56
CA LEU A 200 -16.68 11.25 5.03
C LEU A 200 -15.15 11.38 5.08
N ILE A 201 -14.60 12.58 4.84
CA ILE A 201 -13.17 12.86 5.00
C ILE A 201 -12.78 12.70 6.47
N GLY A 202 -13.55 13.26 7.40
CA GLY A 202 -13.32 13.07 8.84
C GLY A 202 -13.38 11.60 9.24
N PHE A 203 -14.34 10.85 8.71
CA PHE A 203 -14.43 9.40 8.90
C PHE A 203 -13.20 8.65 8.36
N ASN A 204 -12.70 9.03 7.18
CA ASN A 204 -11.50 8.46 6.60
C ASN A 204 -10.26 8.75 7.47
N ILE A 205 -10.12 9.98 7.97
CA ILE A 205 -9.06 10.34 8.92
C ILE A 205 -9.15 9.48 10.19
N LEU A 206 -10.35 9.23 10.73
CA LEU A 206 -10.54 8.35 11.89
C LEU A 206 -10.13 6.91 11.60
N ILE A 207 -10.48 6.36 10.43
CA ILE A 207 -10.04 5.03 10.01
C ILE A 207 -8.52 4.99 9.89
N ALA A 208 -7.92 6.01 9.27
CA ALA A 208 -6.48 6.11 9.18
C ALA A 208 -5.86 6.10 10.58
N GLN A 209 -6.42 6.83 11.56
CA GLN A 209 -5.88 6.89 12.93
C GLN A 209 -6.00 5.55 13.64
N ARG A 210 -7.06 4.80 13.35
CA ARG A 210 -7.28 3.49 13.92
C ARG A 210 -6.28 2.45 13.41
N HIS A 211 -5.87 2.55 12.16
CA HIS A 211 -4.96 1.59 11.52
C HIS A 211 -3.49 2.04 11.52
N ASP A 212 -3.23 3.28 11.94
CA ASP A 212 -1.91 3.93 11.87
C ASP A 212 -1.27 3.90 10.47
N ASP A 213 -2.11 4.00 9.43
CA ASP A 213 -1.70 3.91 8.04
C ASP A 213 -1.57 5.28 7.36
N ASP A 214 -0.38 5.58 6.84
CA ASP A 214 -0.09 6.83 6.12
C ASP A 214 -0.82 6.90 4.77
N ALA A 215 -0.97 5.78 4.07
CA ALA A 215 -1.62 5.75 2.76
C ALA A 215 -3.10 6.15 2.85
N ILE A 216 -3.79 5.71 3.91
CA ILE A 216 -5.19 6.05 4.17
C ILE A 216 -5.31 7.53 4.53
N ALA A 217 -4.41 8.03 5.40
CA ALA A 217 -4.36 9.45 5.77
C ALA A 217 -4.10 10.36 4.55
N ALA A 218 -3.14 9.98 3.70
CA ALA A 218 -2.82 10.66 2.45
C ALA A 218 -4.00 10.72 1.48
N GLN A 219 -4.77 9.63 1.35
CA GLN A 219 -5.98 9.65 0.53
C GLN A 219 -6.98 10.69 1.06
N ALA A 220 -7.26 10.70 2.37
CA ALA A 220 -8.23 11.60 2.96
C ALA A 220 -7.86 13.07 2.71
N THR A 221 -6.57 13.40 2.80
CA THR A 221 -6.07 14.77 2.64
C THR A 221 -6.01 15.21 1.18
N LEU A 222 -5.67 14.30 0.25
CA LEU A 222 -5.79 14.56 -1.19
C LEU A 222 -7.25 14.84 -1.58
N VAL A 223 -8.19 14.07 -1.04
CA VAL A 223 -9.62 14.30 -1.28
C VAL A 223 -10.07 15.63 -0.68
N LEU A 224 -9.58 16.00 0.51
CA LEU A 224 -9.88 17.29 1.14
C LEU A 224 -9.37 18.48 0.31
N LEU A 225 -8.18 18.38 -0.29
CA LEU A 225 -7.66 19.42 -1.18
C LEU A 225 -8.47 19.53 -2.47
N ALA A 226 -8.87 18.40 -3.06
CA ALA A 226 -9.76 18.38 -4.22
C ALA A 226 -11.13 19.01 -3.89
N LEU A 227 -11.70 18.70 -2.72
CA LEU A 227 -12.90 19.35 -2.23
C LEU A 227 -12.69 20.85 -2.03
N GLY A 228 -11.51 21.26 -1.57
CA GLY A 228 -11.14 22.67 -1.45
C GLY A 228 -11.12 23.43 -2.76
N SER A 229 -10.63 22.82 -3.84
CA SER A 229 -10.72 23.39 -5.18
C SER A 229 -12.17 23.53 -5.64
N ALA A 230 -13.02 22.54 -5.36
CA ALA A 230 -14.44 22.61 -5.68
C ALA A 230 -15.19 23.68 -4.86
N ALA A 231 -14.77 23.93 -3.61
CA ALA A 231 -15.33 24.99 -2.77
C ALA A 231 -15.17 26.40 -3.36
N GLY A 232 -14.19 26.60 -4.25
CA GLY A 232 -14.04 27.85 -5.01
C GLY A 232 -15.26 28.20 -5.86
N ALA A 233 -16.04 27.21 -6.32
CA ALA A 233 -17.27 27.49 -7.05
C ALA A 233 -18.35 28.14 -6.16
N LEU A 234 -18.32 27.91 -4.85
CA LEU A 234 -19.31 28.43 -3.89
C LEU A 234 -18.82 29.71 -3.19
N TYR A 235 -17.53 29.79 -2.90
CA TYR A 235 -16.94 30.81 -2.02
C TYR A 235 -15.75 31.55 -2.65
N ASP A 236 -15.53 31.39 -3.95
CA ASP A 236 -14.49 32.05 -4.74
C ASP A 236 -13.07 31.79 -4.17
N GLU A 237 -12.14 32.73 -4.39
CA GLU A 237 -10.76 32.68 -3.90
C GLU A 237 -10.65 32.38 -2.39
N LEU A 238 -11.53 32.97 -1.58
CA LEU A 238 -11.53 32.78 -0.11
C LEU A 238 -11.88 31.33 0.27
N GLY A 239 -12.78 30.70 -0.47
CA GLY A 239 -13.13 29.28 -0.29
C GLY A 239 -11.95 28.36 -0.55
N VAL A 240 -11.28 28.58 -1.69
CA VAL A 240 -10.11 27.80 -2.08
C VAL A 240 -8.99 27.98 -1.05
N ALA A 241 -8.64 29.22 -0.72
CA ALA A 241 -7.55 29.52 0.21
C ALA A 241 -7.81 28.92 1.61
N GLY A 242 -9.04 29.07 2.13
CA GLY A 242 -9.42 28.52 3.42
C GLY A 242 -9.34 27.00 3.46
N MET A 243 -9.81 26.33 2.41
CA MET A 243 -9.81 24.87 2.34
C MET A 243 -8.43 24.27 2.06
N ILE A 244 -7.58 24.95 1.27
CA ILE A 244 -6.17 24.55 1.10
C ILE A 244 -5.42 24.67 2.43
N LEU A 245 -5.65 25.75 3.18
CA LEU A 245 -5.07 25.93 4.50
C LEU A 245 -5.55 24.81 5.45
N LEU A 246 -6.85 24.50 5.45
CA LEU A 246 -7.41 23.39 6.24
C LEU A 246 -6.77 22.05 5.85
N GLY A 247 -6.65 21.74 4.56
CA GLY A 247 -6.04 20.51 4.06
C GLY A 247 -4.57 20.39 4.42
N THR A 248 -3.81 21.47 4.22
CA THR A 248 -2.39 21.57 4.57
C THR A 248 -2.17 21.36 6.07
N LEU A 249 -2.93 22.07 6.92
CA LEU A 249 -2.86 21.91 8.37
C LEU A 249 -3.26 20.51 8.81
N SER A 250 -4.26 19.91 8.17
CA SER A 250 -4.68 18.54 8.47
C SER A 250 -3.56 17.53 8.15
N MET A 251 -2.94 17.62 6.97
CA MET A 251 -1.78 16.78 6.60
C MET A 251 -0.64 16.89 7.61
N HIS A 252 -0.19 18.11 7.90
CA HIS A 252 0.94 18.33 8.79
C HIS A 252 0.58 17.97 10.25
N GLY A 253 -0.65 18.23 10.67
CA GLY A 253 -1.15 17.83 11.99
C GLY A 253 -1.17 16.32 12.16
N LEU A 254 -1.62 15.57 11.14
CA LEU A 254 -1.56 14.11 11.14
C LEU A 254 -0.11 13.60 11.16
N ALA A 255 0.77 14.22 10.38
CA ALA A 255 2.18 13.85 10.34
C ALA A 255 2.87 14.05 11.70
N LEU A 256 2.60 15.18 12.38
CA LEU A 256 3.10 15.45 13.72
C LEU A 256 2.55 14.48 14.77
N HIS A 257 1.25 14.20 14.71
CA HIS A 257 0.60 13.27 15.65
C HIS A 257 1.18 11.85 15.54
N ARG A 258 1.51 11.40 14.33
CA ARG A 258 2.04 10.06 14.05
C ARG A 258 3.56 9.98 14.03
N LYS A 259 4.25 11.12 14.04
CA LYS A 259 5.70 11.23 13.78
C LYS A 259 6.11 10.60 12.44
N SER A 260 5.25 10.68 11.42
CA SER A 260 5.53 10.13 10.10
C SER A 260 6.25 11.15 9.22
N GLY A 261 7.51 10.83 8.87
CA GLY A 261 8.28 11.59 7.89
C GLY A 261 7.74 11.46 6.46
N ASN A 262 7.15 10.31 6.11
CA ASN A 262 6.55 10.07 4.80
C ASN A 262 5.31 10.96 4.59
N LEU A 263 4.43 11.02 5.59
CA LEU A 263 3.26 11.89 5.53
C LEU A 263 3.64 13.37 5.55
N ALA A 264 4.69 13.74 6.30
CA ALA A 264 5.21 15.11 6.32
C ALA A 264 5.76 15.53 4.95
N SER A 265 6.59 14.68 4.31
CA SER A 265 7.18 15.00 3.00
C SER A 265 6.12 15.06 1.90
N LEU A 266 5.16 14.13 1.91
CA LEU A 266 4.00 14.17 1.02
C LEU A 266 3.17 15.43 1.24
N GLY A 267 2.95 15.82 2.50
CA GLY A 267 2.26 17.05 2.86
C GLY A 267 2.89 18.28 2.24
N ILE A 268 4.21 18.44 2.34
CA ILE A 268 4.93 19.55 1.72
C ILE A 268 4.79 19.52 0.19
N ALA A 269 5.05 18.35 -0.43
CA ALA A 269 5.02 18.20 -1.88
C ALA A 269 3.62 18.50 -2.46
N VAL A 270 2.57 17.93 -1.86
CA VAL A 270 1.19 18.13 -2.28
C VAL A 270 0.73 19.57 -2.03
N SER A 271 1.13 20.19 -0.91
CA SER A 271 0.79 21.59 -0.64
C SER A 271 1.37 22.52 -1.70
N TYR A 272 2.65 22.35 -2.06
CA TYR A 272 3.25 23.14 -3.14
C TYR A 272 2.63 22.86 -4.51
N LEU A 273 2.35 21.60 -4.82
CA LEU A 273 1.67 21.23 -6.07
C LEU A 273 0.30 21.91 -6.18
N TRP A 274 -0.48 21.90 -5.11
CA TRP A 274 -1.85 22.42 -5.12
C TRP A 274 -1.89 23.95 -5.12
N ILE A 275 -1.03 24.59 -4.33
CA ILE A 275 -0.85 26.06 -4.36
C ILE A 275 -0.36 26.48 -5.76
N GLY A 276 0.62 25.78 -6.33
CA GLY A 276 1.12 26.06 -7.67
C GLY A 276 0.06 25.89 -8.76
N LEU A 277 -0.81 24.87 -8.65
CA LEU A 277 -1.92 24.66 -9.56
C LEU A 277 -2.85 25.87 -9.61
N HIS A 278 -3.25 26.39 -8.44
CA HIS A 278 -4.14 27.54 -8.37
C HIS A 278 -3.44 28.86 -8.72
N ALA A 279 -2.15 29.03 -8.38
CA ALA A 279 -1.38 30.22 -8.75
C ALA A 279 -1.13 30.35 -10.26
N PHE A 280 -1.01 29.24 -10.99
CA PHE A 280 -0.80 29.25 -12.44
C PHE A 280 -2.09 29.12 -13.25
N SER A 281 -3.16 28.60 -12.64
CA SER A 281 -4.44 28.46 -13.32
C SER A 281 -4.95 29.82 -13.83
N ASN A 282 -5.54 29.84 -15.02
CA ASN A 282 -6.19 31.03 -15.57
C ASN A 282 -7.54 30.59 -16.16
N ASP A 283 -8.58 30.61 -15.33
CA ASP A 283 -9.93 30.10 -15.65
C ASP A 283 -9.93 28.65 -16.18
N TRP A 284 -9.02 27.81 -15.68
CA TRP A 284 -8.96 26.41 -16.10
C TRP A 284 -10.23 25.68 -15.68
N THR A 285 -10.80 24.90 -16.60
CA THR A 285 -11.88 23.97 -16.28
C THR A 285 -11.37 22.55 -16.49
N ILE A 286 -11.17 21.82 -15.41
CA ILE A 286 -10.68 20.44 -15.42
C ILE A 286 -11.82 19.54 -14.94
N VAL A 287 -12.32 18.65 -15.81
CA VAL A 287 -13.38 17.68 -15.47
C VAL A 287 -14.58 18.36 -14.79
N ASN A 288 -15.07 19.45 -15.38
CA ASN A 288 -16.16 20.30 -14.88
C ASN A 288 -15.91 21.04 -13.54
N ILE A 289 -14.70 21.00 -12.99
CA ILE A 289 -14.30 21.85 -11.86
C ILE A 289 -13.62 23.09 -12.41
N LYS A 290 -14.19 24.27 -12.10
CA LYS A 290 -13.54 25.55 -12.37
C LYS A 290 -12.45 25.76 -11.33
N ILE A 291 -11.21 25.86 -11.78
CA ILE A 291 -10.07 26.20 -10.95
C ILE A 291 -9.99 27.71 -10.88
N VAL A 292 -10.25 28.24 -9.69
CA VAL A 292 -10.14 29.67 -9.39
C VAL A 292 -8.67 30.00 -9.15
N SER A 293 -8.16 30.99 -9.87
CA SER A 293 -6.81 31.52 -9.67
C SER A 293 -6.76 32.43 -8.46
N PHE A 294 -5.61 32.53 -7.81
CA PHE A 294 -5.31 33.57 -6.81
C PHE A 294 -4.01 34.29 -7.15
#